data_AF-A0A8H3HK54-F1
#
_entry.id   AF-A0A8H3HK54-F1
#
_cell.length_a   1.000
_cell.length_b   1.000
_cell.length_c   1.000
_cell.angle_alpha   90.00
_cell.angle_beta   90.00
_cell.angle_gamma   90.00
#
_symmetry.space_group_name_H-M   'P 1'
#
loop_
_entity.id
_entity.type
_entity.pdbx_description
1 polymer ?
#
loop_
_entity_poly.entity_id
_entity_poly.type
_entity_poly.pdbx_seq_one_letter_code
_entity_poly.pdbx_strand_id
1 'polypeptide(L)'
;MRETVRRRPLMGANGGLLTSTKASSNLAYFFRGDAIYYYGETGGSDHGPVKVYLDGDTGGEIIYTNTSTPSIQYQQLLWNKTNLGSGDHQIIVSHQGQADQVVGLDYFIIESTSATGFTPSQAGPAASDIPPGAIIVDDNNLQHFSYNGWEDFNSEDSNSLFYNHTLHRTTVPGTYFTFNFTGTAAWYITDMYKTHAVVSVTLDGQFNKIANSFSDGQRIIWEAKGLEYGKHTVVVKHEDNRGSFATVDYFMYLPGESSQKPKSSTGPIAGGVVGGIAFIALCIAAYMLIRRRRATKSRSHLNSDVNNAYNQPPLLLNPGTGHGSAQLATPQPACNWGYATTPYFLQEAGISSAGESEAWIYPQRPAELMSYS
;
A
#
# COMPACT_ATOMS: atom_id res chain seq x y z
N MET A 1 22.24 -23.02 12.75
CA MET A 1 21.53 -21.85 12.17
C MET A 1 20.51 -21.45 13.23
N ARG A 2 20.71 -20.33 13.94
CA ARG A 2 19.77 -19.87 15.00
C ARG A 2 18.67 -19.07 14.32
N GLU A 3 17.49 -19.66 14.22
CA GLU A 3 16.29 -19.00 13.71
C GLU A 3 15.85 -17.96 14.76
N THR A 4 15.77 -16.69 14.37
CA THR A 4 15.37 -15.61 15.29
C THR A 4 13.85 -15.57 15.32
N VAL A 5 13.23 -16.29 16.25
CA VAL A 5 11.79 -16.22 16.48
C VAL A 5 11.47 -14.85 17.09
N ARG A 6 10.85 -13.96 16.33
CA ARG A 6 10.34 -12.69 16.85
C ARG A 6 8.94 -12.91 17.43
N ARG A 7 8.77 -12.63 18.73
CA ARG A 7 7.48 -12.64 19.42
C ARG A 7 7.03 -11.20 19.63
N ARG A 8 5.82 -10.85 19.21
CA ARG A 8 5.21 -9.55 19.52
C ARG A 8 3.74 -9.72 19.93
N PRO A 9 3.31 -9.16 21.07
CA PRO A 9 1.90 -8.92 21.35
C PRO A 9 1.40 -7.80 20.42
N LEU A 10 0.33 -8.05 19.68
CA LEU A 10 -0.14 -7.14 18.63
C LEU A 10 -1.51 -6.49 18.91
N MET A 11 -2.18 -6.90 19.99
CA MET A 11 -3.29 -6.21 20.65
C MET A 11 -3.01 -6.23 22.16
N GLY A 12 -3.43 -5.20 22.90
CA GLY A 12 -3.16 -5.09 24.34
C GLY A 12 -1.90 -4.29 24.74
N ALA A 13 -1.18 -3.65 23.80
CA ALA A 13 0.01 -2.84 24.12
C ALA A 13 -0.26 -1.60 25.01
N ASN A 14 -1.54 -1.26 25.26
CA ASN A 14 -1.98 -0.25 26.23
C ASN A 14 -2.71 -0.84 27.45
N GLY A 15 -2.65 -2.16 27.69
CA GLY A 15 -3.20 -2.82 28.87
C GLY A 15 -4.72 -3.01 28.92
N GLY A 16 -5.41 -2.98 27.77
CA GLY A 16 -6.86 -3.16 27.69
C GLY A 16 -7.25 -4.57 27.23
N LEU A 17 -8.03 -5.27 28.05
CA LEU A 17 -8.76 -6.48 27.69
C LEU A 17 -9.96 -6.11 26.80
N LEU A 18 -10.15 -6.83 25.70
CA LEU A 18 -11.36 -6.74 24.88
C LEU A 18 -12.34 -7.82 25.32
N THR A 19 -13.55 -7.44 25.73
CA THR A 19 -14.59 -8.40 26.12
C THR A 19 -15.87 -8.20 25.32
N SER A 20 -16.67 -9.26 25.24
CA SER A 20 -18.02 -9.21 24.70
C SER A 20 -18.96 -10.08 25.51
N THR A 21 -20.17 -9.59 25.73
CA THR A 21 -21.32 -10.35 26.28
C THR A 21 -22.39 -10.64 25.23
N LYS A 22 -22.16 -10.19 23.99
CA LYS A 22 -23.09 -10.39 22.89
C LYS A 22 -22.82 -11.77 22.26
N ALA A 23 -23.79 -12.66 22.38
CA ALA A 23 -23.78 -13.95 21.70
C ALA A 23 -23.57 -13.78 20.19
N SER A 24 -22.86 -14.72 19.56
CA SER A 24 -22.48 -14.66 18.14
C SER A 24 -21.69 -13.41 17.72
N SER A 25 -21.15 -12.64 18.67
CA SER A 25 -20.17 -11.60 18.34
C SER A 25 -18.85 -12.23 17.90
N ASN A 26 -18.19 -11.60 16.92
CA ASN A 26 -16.97 -12.13 16.32
C ASN A 26 -15.86 -11.10 16.35
N LEU A 27 -14.65 -11.62 16.49
CA LEU A 27 -13.42 -10.92 16.21
C LEU A 27 -12.76 -11.60 15.01
N ALA A 28 -12.61 -10.88 13.90
CA ALA A 28 -11.75 -11.30 12.80
C ALA A 28 -10.39 -10.60 12.90
N TYR A 29 -9.30 -11.36 12.82
CA TYR A 29 -7.94 -10.84 12.83
C TYR A 29 -7.09 -11.51 11.76
N PHE A 30 -6.33 -10.69 11.04
CA PHE A 30 -5.45 -11.12 9.96
C PHE A 30 -4.00 -10.99 10.37
N PHE A 31 -3.19 -11.97 10.00
CA PHE A 31 -1.79 -11.99 10.37
C PHE A 31 -0.91 -12.68 9.35
N ARG A 32 0.39 -12.37 9.40
CA ARG A 32 1.42 -13.11 8.67
C ARG A 32 2.36 -13.77 9.67
N GLY A 33 2.47 -15.08 9.63
CA GLY A 33 3.30 -15.81 10.57
C GLY A 33 3.11 -17.32 10.53
N ASP A 34 4.14 -18.02 10.99
CA ASP A 34 4.21 -19.48 11.02
C ASP A 34 3.41 -20.10 12.19
N ALA A 35 3.07 -19.29 13.19
CA ALA A 35 2.22 -19.68 14.30
C ALA A 35 1.46 -18.49 14.91
N ILE A 36 0.31 -18.80 15.52
CA ILE A 36 -0.50 -17.88 16.31
C ILE A 36 -0.90 -18.53 17.64
N TYR A 37 -0.94 -17.73 18.69
CA TYR A 37 -1.37 -18.12 20.03
C TYR A 37 -2.38 -17.09 20.53
N TYR A 38 -3.56 -17.56 20.92
CA TYR A 38 -4.67 -16.76 21.45
C TYR A 38 -4.63 -16.80 22.98
N TYR A 39 -4.39 -15.63 23.57
CA TYR A 39 -4.48 -15.41 25.01
C TYR A 39 -5.71 -14.59 25.38
N GLY A 40 -6.40 -15.01 26.42
CA GLY A 40 -7.61 -14.35 26.92
C GLY A 40 -7.83 -14.60 28.40
N GLU A 41 -9.06 -14.38 28.85
CA GLU A 41 -9.47 -14.67 30.22
C GLU A 41 -10.27 -15.97 30.30
N THR A 42 -10.15 -16.63 31.45
CA THR A 42 -11.04 -17.70 31.88
C THR A 42 -11.61 -17.34 33.25
N GLY A 43 -12.85 -17.70 33.54
CA GLY A 43 -13.48 -17.27 34.79
C GLY A 43 -14.56 -18.23 35.25
N GLY A 44 -15.46 -17.75 36.10
CA GLY A 44 -16.51 -18.57 36.72
C GLY A 44 -17.59 -19.02 35.72
N SER A 45 -18.78 -19.32 36.24
CA SER A 45 -19.92 -19.78 35.43
C SER A 45 -20.46 -18.73 34.44
N ASP A 46 -20.05 -17.48 34.60
CA ASP A 46 -20.41 -16.36 33.73
C ASP A 46 -19.61 -16.32 32.42
N HIS A 47 -18.58 -17.15 32.26
CA HIS A 47 -17.81 -17.20 31.02
C HIS A 47 -18.45 -18.14 29.98
N GLY A 48 -18.49 -17.68 28.73
CA GLY A 48 -19.05 -18.42 27.61
C GLY A 48 -17.96 -19.11 26.79
N PRO A 49 -18.23 -20.25 26.14
CA PRO A 49 -17.28 -20.83 25.20
C PRO A 49 -17.04 -19.88 24.02
N VAL A 50 -15.84 -19.94 23.47
CA VAL A 50 -15.51 -19.35 22.17
C VAL A 50 -15.33 -20.45 21.15
N LYS A 51 -15.54 -20.14 19.87
CA LYS A 51 -15.17 -21.02 18.76
C LYS A 51 -14.20 -20.32 17.84
N VAL A 52 -13.06 -20.95 17.63
CA VAL A 52 -11.95 -20.42 16.85
C VAL A 52 -11.97 -21.03 15.46
N TYR A 53 -11.96 -20.19 14.45
CA TYR A 53 -11.84 -20.57 13.05
C TYR A 53 -10.49 -20.07 12.56
N LEU A 54 -9.75 -20.91 11.83
CA LEU A 54 -8.50 -20.50 11.19
C LEU A 54 -8.60 -20.77 9.69
N ASP A 55 -8.26 -19.77 8.88
CA ASP A 55 -8.20 -19.86 7.43
C ASP A 55 -9.46 -20.49 6.81
N GLY A 56 -10.62 -20.10 7.34
CA GLY A 56 -11.97 -20.57 6.94
C GLY A 56 -12.27 -22.03 7.18
N ASP A 57 -11.58 -22.68 8.13
CA ASP A 57 -12.04 -23.95 8.68
C ASP A 57 -13.48 -23.84 9.18
N THR A 58 -14.43 -24.49 8.51
CA THR A 58 -15.85 -24.48 8.90
C THR A 58 -16.16 -25.33 10.12
N GLY A 59 -15.27 -26.27 10.46
CA GLY A 59 -15.40 -27.08 11.67
C GLY A 59 -15.25 -26.21 12.90
N GLY A 60 -14.20 -25.39 12.92
CA GLY A 60 -13.79 -24.55 14.04
C GLY A 60 -13.52 -25.37 15.32
N GLU A 61 -12.82 -24.77 16.27
CA GLU A 61 -12.49 -25.42 17.53
C GLU A 61 -13.18 -24.70 18.70
N ILE A 62 -14.03 -25.43 19.44
CA ILE A 62 -14.71 -24.90 20.63
C ILE A 62 -13.75 -24.94 21.81
N ILE A 63 -13.55 -23.78 22.44
CA ILE A 63 -12.76 -23.60 23.65
C ILE A 63 -13.66 -23.14 24.78
N TYR A 64 -13.75 -23.95 25.83
CA TYR A 64 -14.47 -23.60 27.05
C TYR A 64 -13.59 -22.72 27.93
N THR A 65 -14.07 -21.52 28.24
CA THR A 65 -13.36 -20.53 29.07
C THR A 65 -13.93 -20.45 30.49
N ASN A 66 -15.02 -21.19 30.77
CA ASN A 66 -15.56 -21.33 32.11
C ASN A 66 -14.76 -22.33 32.92
N THR A 67 -14.62 -22.03 34.21
CA THR A 67 -13.84 -22.79 35.18
C THR A 67 -14.64 -22.96 36.46
N SER A 68 -14.22 -23.90 37.31
CA SER A 68 -14.80 -24.06 38.65
C SER A 68 -14.31 -23.01 39.65
N THR A 69 -13.34 -22.16 39.27
CA THR A 69 -12.82 -21.10 40.13
C THR A 69 -13.63 -19.81 39.99
N PRO A 70 -14.04 -19.16 41.10
CA PRO A 70 -14.80 -17.91 41.04
C PRO A 70 -13.95 -16.69 40.64
N SER A 71 -12.62 -16.82 40.64
CA SER A 71 -11.68 -15.75 40.27
C SER A 71 -11.34 -15.78 38.79
N ILE A 72 -11.42 -14.64 38.12
CA ILE A 72 -10.95 -14.47 36.74
C ILE A 72 -9.44 -14.71 36.68
N GLN A 73 -9.02 -15.54 35.72
CA GLN A 73 -7.62 -15.75 35.35
C GLN A 73 -7.37 -15.03 34.03
N TYR A 74 -6.51 -14.02 34.05
CA TYR A 74 -6.09 -13.29 32.85
C TYR A 74 -4.92 -13.98 32.15
N GLN A 75 -4.67 -13.64 30.89
CA GLN A 75 -3.49 -14.08 30.13
C GLN A 75 -3.36 -15.61 30.04
N GLN A 76 -4.48 -16.31 29.92
CA GLN A 76 -4.51 -17.75 29.75
C GLN A 76 -4.36 -18.09 28.26
N LEU A 77 -3.51 -19.07 27.94
CA LEU A 77 -3.42 -19.60 26.58
C LEU A 77 -4.69 -20.42 26.30
N LEU A 78 -5.58 -19.87 25.47
CA LEU A 78 -6.87 -20.48 25.14
C LEU A 78 -6.75 -21.40 23.93
N TRP A 79 -5.98 -20.98 22.92
CA TRP A 79 -5.83 -21.73 21.68
C TRP A 79 -4.50 -21.40 21.00
N ASN A 80 -3.97 -22.32 20.20
CA ASN A 80 -2.82 -22.05 19.34
C ASN A 80 -2.80 -22.92 18.09
N LYS A 81 -2.08 -22.45 17.07
CA LYS A 81 -1.75 -23.23 15.89
C LYS A 81 -0.35 -22.89 15.42
N THR A 82 0.40 -23.93 15.06
CA THR A 82 1.78 -23.86 14.55
C THR A 82 1.87 -24.51 13.18
N ASN A 83 3.02 -24.36 12.51
CA ASN A 83 3.29 -24.88 11.17
C ASN A 83 2.31 -24.35 10.11
N LEU A 84 1.89 -23.09 10.26
CA LEU A 84 1.03 -22.39 9.32
C LEU A 84 1.75 -22.02 8.02
N GLY A 85 3.09 -21.90 8.11
CA GLY A 85 3.94 -21.37 7.06
C GLY A 85 3.99 -19.83 7.08
N SER A 86 4.89 -19.23 6.32
CA SER A 86 5.15 -17.78 6.37
C SER A 86 4.08 -16.93 5.66
N GLY A 87 2.91 -17.52 5.41
CA GLY A 87 1.82 -16.95 4.65
C GLY A 87 0.97 -16.00 5.48
N ASP A 88 -0.01 -15.40 4.81
CA ASP A 88 -1.06 -14.64 5.46
C ASP A 88 -2.20 -15.58 5.89
N HIS A 89 -2.73 -15.34 7.07
CA HIS A 89 -3.71 -16.16 7.77
C HIS A 89 -4.84 -15.30 8.35
N GLN A 90 -6.00 -15.90 8.55
CA GLN A 90 -7.15 -15.32 9.24
C GLN A 90 -7.48 -16.17 10.46
N ILE A 91 -7.60 -15.53 11.62
CA ILE A 91 -8.26 -16.11 12.79
C ILE A 91 -9.59 -15.40 13.00
N ILE A 92 -10.65 -16.18 13.27
CA ILE A 92 -11.92 -15.66 13.75
C ILE A 92 -12.20 -16.26 15.11
N VAL A 93 -12.48 -15.43 16.11
CA VAL A 93 -12.90 -15.85 17.45
C VAL A 93 -14.36 -15.47 17.61
N SER A 94 -15.24 -16.47 17.67
CA SER A 94 -16.68 -16.30 17.79
C SER A 94 -17.15 -16.58 19.21
N HIS A 95 -18.00 -15.72 19.77
CA HIS A 95 -18.71 -15.97 21.03
C HIS A 95 -19.80 -17.03 20.81
N GLN A 96 -19.69 -18.17 21.50
CA GLN A 96 -20.62 -19.29 21.40
C GLN A 96 -21.39 -19.55 22.71
N GLY A 97 -21.29 -18.63 23.66
CA GLY A 97 -22.09 -18.66 24.88
C GLY A 97 -23.48 -18.07 24.68
N GLN A 98 -24.26 -18.12 25.76
CA GLN A 98 -25.53 -17.39 25.85
C GLN A 98 -25.30 -15.88 25.97
N ALA A 99 -26.34 -15.10 25.72
CA ALA A 99 -26.35 -13.69 26.07
C ALA A 99 -25.99 -13.52 27.56
N ASP A 100 -25.24 -12.46 27.87
CA ASP A 100 -24.70 -12.13 29.20
C ASP A 100 -23.53 -12.99 29.68
N GLN A 101 -23.16 -14.06 28.97
CA GLN A 101 -21.89 -14.73 29.23
C GLN A 101 -20.73 -13.92 28.65
N VAL A 102 -19.61 -13.85 29.36
CA VAL A 102 -18.42 -13.08 28.96
C VAL A 102 -17.45 -13.95 28.16
N VAL A 103 -16.90 -13.38 27.09
CA VAL A 103 -15.68 -13.88 26.45
C VAL A 103 -14.68 -12.74 26.37
N GLY A 104 -13.39 -13.06 26.55
CA GLY A 104 -12.32 -12.06 26.52
C GLY A 104 -11.17 -12.43 25.60
N LEU A 105 -10.66 -11.43 24.89
CA LEU A 105 -9.37 -11.43 24.23
C LEU A 105 -8.44 -10.48 24.98
N ASP A 106 -7.27 -10.97 25.35
CA ASP A 106 -6.17 -10.14 25.84
C ASP A 106 -5.23 -9.80 24.68
N TYR A 107 -4.55 -10.82 24.13
CA TYR A 107 -3.62 -10.63 23.02
C TYR A 107 -3.41 -11.88 22.17
N PHE A 108 -2.93 -11.65 20.95
CA PHE A 108 -2.32 -12.68 20.12
C PHE A 108 -0.79 -12.60 20.19
N ILE A 109 -0.12 -13.74 20.28
CA ILE A 109 1.31 -13.86 19.96
C ILE A 109 1.41 -14.45 18.56
N ILE A 110 2.23 -13.84 17.72
CA ILE A 110 2.52 -14.32 16.38
C ILE A 110 4.00 -14.57 16.25
N GLU A 111 4.34 -15.77 15.77
CA GLU A 111 5.72 -16.15 15.48
C GLU A 111 5.90 -16.16 13.97
N SER A 112 6.98 -15.53 13.50
CA SER A 112 7.37 -15.56 12.08
C SER A 112 8.88 -15.71 11.95
N THR A 113 9.28 -16.57 11.04
CA THR A 113 10.66 -16.79 10.58
C THR A 113 11.07 -15.80 9.49
N SER A 114 10.12 -15.05 8.90
CA SER A 114 10.41 -14.07 7.86
C SER A 114 11.16 -12.85 8.39
N ALA A 115 12.24 -12.48 7.71
CA ALA A 115 13.06 -11.31 8.03
C ALA A 115 12.33 -9.97 7.86
N THR A 116 11.22 -9.94 7.11
CA THR A 116 10.46 -8.71 6.80
C THR A 116 9.60 -8.21 7.97
N GLY A 117 9.46 -9.00 9.05
CA GLY A 117 8.64 -8.63 10.22
C GLY A 117 7.13 -8.77 9.98
N PHE A 118 6.36 -8.24 10.94
CA PHE A 118 4.89 -8.24 10.94
C PHE A 118 4.36 -6.93 10.38
N THR A 119 3.58 -6.98 9.30
CA THR A 119 2.74 -5.87 8.83
C THR A 119 1.29 -6.28 9.09
N PRO A 120 0.57 -5.67 10.04
CA PRO A 120 -0.86 -5.93 10.18
C PRO A 120 -1.56 -5.45 8.91
N SER A 121 -2.14 -6.38 8.13
CA SER A 121 -3.03 -5.99 7.05
C SER A 121 -4.40 -5.72 7.66
N GLN A 122 -4.96 -4.53 7.39
CA GLN A 122 -6.35 -4.18 7.74
C GLN A 122 -7.38 -4.90 6.83
N ALA A 123 -6.93 -5.88 6.05
CA ALA A 123 -7.41 -6.05 4.68
C ALA A 123 -7.52 -7.53 4.24
N GLY A 124 -7.42 -8.48 5.17
CA GLY A 124 -7.61 -9.90 4.85
C GLY A 124 -6.32 -10.70 4.62
N PRO A 125 -6.44 -12.03 4.42
CA PRO A 125 -5.33 -12.88 4.04
C PRO A 125 -4.91 -12.56 2.60
N ALA A 126 -3.60 -12.46 2.38
CA ALA A 126 -2.91 -11.97 1.19
C ALA A 126 -2.84 -10.43 1.04
N ALA A 127 -3.37 -9.67 2.00
CA ALA A 127 -3.30 -8.21 1.96
C ALA A 127 -2.01 -7.60 2.51
N SER A 128 -1.06 -8.40 3.00
CA SER A 128 0.25 -7.88 3.43
C SER A 128 1.05 -7.25 2.30
N ASP A 129 0.79 -7.64 1.04
CA ASP A 129 1.38 -7.05 -0.16
C ASP A 129 0.52 -5.90 -0.73
N ILE A 130 -0.64 -5.62 -0.13
CA ILE A 130 -1.49 -4.49 -0.51
C ILE A 130 -0.92 -3.21 0.12
N PRO A 131 -0.67 -2.14 -0.66
CA PRO A 131 -0.16 -0.90 -0.11
C PRO A 131 -1.10 -0.30 0.95
N PRO A 132 -0.59 0.28 2.05
CA PRO A 132 -1.41 0.86 3.13
C PRO A 132 -2.40 1.94 2.69
N GLY A 133 -2.22 2.53 1.51
CA GLY A 133 -3.13 3.52 0.94
C GLY A 133 -4.36 2.93 0.23
N ALA A 134 -4.48 1.61 0.16
CA ALA A 134 -5.64 0.98 -0.45
C ALA A 134 -6.91 1.17 0.39
N ILE A 135 -8.02 1.43 -0.29
CA ILE A 135 -9.34 1.66 0.30
C ILE A 135 -10.15 0.37 0.18
N ILE A 136 -10.73 -0.07 1.30
CA ILE A 136 -11.69 -1.18 1.35
C ILE A 136 -13.07 -0.66 0.95
N VAL A 137 -13.76 -1.41 0.09
CA VAL A 137 -15.13 -1.13 -0.35
C VAL A 137 -15.96 -2.39 -0.14
N ASP A 138 -16.88 -2.27 0.81
CA ASP A 138 -17.84 -3.30 1.19
C ASP A 138 -18.77 -3.70 0.03
N ASP A 139 -19.18 -4.97 -0.05
CA ASP A 139 -20.05 -5.50 -1.10
C ASP A 139 -21.42 -4.80 -1.18
N ASN A 140 -21.93 -4.33 -0.04
CA ASN A 140 -23.20 -3.57 0.03
C ASN A 140 -23.09 -2.10 -0.44
N ASN A 141 -21.88 -1.62 -0.79
CA ASN A 141 -21.68 -0.25 -1.24
C ASN A 141 -22.12 -0.05 -2.70
N LEU A 142 -23.40 0.30 -2.88
CA LEU A 142 -24.03 0.51 -4.18
C LEU A 142 -23.50 1.71 -5.00
N GLN A 143 -22.58 2.52 -4.47
CA GLN A 143 -21.87 3.52 -5.28
C GLN A 143 -20.78 2.90 -6.15
N HIS A 144 -20.22 1.77 -5.70
CA HIS A 144 -19.16 1.05 -6.38
C HIS A 144 -19.66 -0.24 -7.02
N PHE A 145 -20.60 -0.93 -6.36
CA PHE A 145 -21.15 -2.21 -6.80
C PHE A 145 -22.48 -2.07 -7.55
N SER A 146 -22.67 -2.93 -8.55
CA SER A 146 -23.96 -3.19 -9.17
C SER A 146 -24.10 -4.68 -9.44
N TYR A 147 -25.29 -5.23 -9.22
CA TYR A 147 -25.55 -6.66 -9.22
C TYR A 147 -26.59 -7.04 -10.26
N ASN A 148 -26.34 -8.13 -10.97
CA ASN A 148 -27.29 -8.77 -11.88
C ASN A 148 -27.47 -10.23 -11.45
N GLY A 149 -28.53 -10.54 -10.70
CA GLY A 149 -28.82 -11.91 -10.26
C GLY A 149 -27.94 -12.44 -9.12
N TRP A 150 -27.34 -11.52 -8.35
CA TRP A 150 -26.69 -11.80 -7.07
C TRP A 150 -27.60 -11.29 -5.95
N GLU A 151 -27.59 -11.98 -4.82
CA GLU A 151 -28.42 -11.71 -3.65
C GLU A 151 -27.56 -11.39 -2.42
N ASP A 152 -28.08 -10.53 -1.54
CA ASP A 152 -27.59 -10.37 -0.18
C ASP A 152 -27.77 -11.69 0.58
N PHE A 153 -26.67 -12.25 1.09
CA PHE A 153 -26.71 -13.37 2.00
C PHE A 153 -27.00 -12.90 3.42
N ASN A 154 -28.14 -13.33 3.96
CA ASN A 154 -28.60 -12.96 5.30
C ASN A 154 -28.60 -14.18 6.22
N SER A 155 -27.48 -14.45 6.88
CA SER A 155 -27.37 -15.43 7.97
C SER A 155 -26.63 -14.77 9.13
N GLU A 156 -27.31 -14.47 10.23
CA GLU A 156 -26.69 -13.74 11.37
C GLU A 156 -25.39 -14.41 11.87
N ASP A 157 -25.41 -15.74 12.02
CA ASP A 157 -24.24 -16.50 12.47
C ASP A 157 -23.13 -16.54 11.41
N SER A 158 -23.46 -16.78 10.14
CA SER A 158 -22.44 -16.92 9.09
C SER A 158 -21.87 -15.56 8.67
N ASN A 159 -22.71 -14.53 8.63
CA ASN A 159 -22.34 -13.18 8.22
C ASN A 159 -21.28 -12.58 9.13
N SER A 160 -21.29 -12.97 10.40
CA SER A 160 -20.31 -12.53 11.39
C SER A 160 -18.84 -12.86 11.04
N LEU A 161 -18.62 -13.72 10.05
CA LEU A 161 -17.30 -14.09 9.53
C LEU A 161 -16.80 -13.16 8.41
N PHE A 162 -17.66 -12.31 7.87
CA PHE A 162 -17.39 -11.43 6.73
C PHE A 162 -17.23 -9.97 7.15
N TYR A 163 -16.56 -9.18 6.31
CA TYR A 163 -16.37 -7.76 6.56
C TYR A 163 -17.73 -7.07 6.71
N ASN A 164 -17.85 -6.23 7.74
CA ASN A 164 -19.08 -5.51 8.08
C ASN A 164 -20.37 -6.36 8.20
N HIS A 165 -20.21 -7.68 8.36
CA HIS A 165 -21.28 -8.66 8.42
C HIS A 165 -22.18 -8.72 7.18
N THR A 166 -21.61 -8.47 6.00
CA THR A 166 -22.32 -8.60 4.71
C THR A 166 -21.61 -9.55 3.75
N LEU A 167 -22.38 -10.12 2.82
CA LEU A 167 -21.86 -10.97 1.75
C LEU A 167 -22.89 -11.00 0.62
N HIS A 168 -22.45 -10.80 -0.61
CA HIS A 168 -23.28 -11.03 -1.80
C HIS A 168 -22.89 -12.36 -2.44
N ARG A 169 -23.89 -13.08 -2.95
CA ARG A 169 -23.66 -14.38 -3.59
C ARG A 169 -24.59 -14.67 -4.74
N THR A 170 -24.26 -15.69 -5.52
CA THR A 170 -25.13 -16.29 -6.53
C THR A 170 -24.81 -17.77 -6.72
N THR A 171 -25.78 -18.52 -7.23
CA THR A 171 -25.61 -19.91 -7.70
C THR A 171 -26.04 -20.08 -9.15
N VAL A 172 -26.31 -18.97 -9.84
CA VAL A 172 -26.92 -18.96 -11.17
C VAL A 172 -25.84 -18.63 -12.22
N PRO A 173 -25.53 -19.53 -13.15
CA PRO A 173 -24.53 -19.26 -14.17
C PRO A 173 -24.96 -18.10 -15.07
N GLY A 174 -24.01 -17.26 -15.47
CA GLY A 174 -24.27 -16.10 -16.31
C GLY A 174 -24.57 -14.81 -15.57
N THR A 175 -24.92 -14.87 -14.28
CA THR A 175 -25.09 -13.68 -13.43
C THR A 175 -23.74 -13.06 -13.11
N TYR A 176 -23.74 -11.75 -12.84
CA TYR A 176 -22.51 -11.00 -12.62
C TYR A 176 -22.72 -9.83 -11.68
N PHE A 177 -21.62 -9.35 -11.13
CA PHE A 177 -21.56 -8.03 -10.52
C PHE A 177 -20.50 -7.17 -11.21
N THR A 178 -20.65 -5.86 -11.07
CA THR A 178 -19.65 -4.88 -11.51
C THR A 178 -19.10 -4.14 -10.31
N PHE A 179 -17.78 -3.94 -10.27
CA PHE A 179 -17.11 -3.07 -9.31
C PHE A 179 -16.41 -1.94 -10.07
N ASN A 180 -16.74 -0.70 -9.71
CA ASN A 180 -16.17 0.49 -10.32
C ASN A 180 -15.21 1.19 -9.35
N PHE A 181 -14.04 1.58 -9.81
CA PHE A 181 -13.09 2.34 -8.98
C PHE A 181 -12.30 3.35 -9.81
N THR A 182 -11.67 4.31 -9.12
CA THR A 182 -10.72 5.24 -9.75
C THR A 182 -9.39 5.10 -9.04
N GLY A 183 -8.37 4.58 -9.72
CA GLY A 183 -7.12 4.19 -9.06
C GLY A 183 -6.11 3.54 -9.98
N THR A 184 -5.14 2.86 -9.38
CA THR A 184 -4.01 2.22 -10.08
C THR A 184 -3.85 0.73 -9.74
N ALA A 185 -4.66 0.20 -8.81
CA ALA A 185 -4.72 -1.22 -8.50
C ALA A 185 -6.07 -1.59 -7.86
N ALA A 186 -6.45 -2.86 -7.97
CA ALA A 186 -7.60 -3.42 -7.27
C ALA A 186 -7.39 -4.89 -6.89
N TRP A 187 -8.09 -5.32 -5.84
CA TRP A 187 -8.08 -6.68 -5.30
C TRP A 187 -9.52 -7.12 -5.02
N TYR A 188 -9.84 -8.36 -5.40
CA TYR A 188 -11.12 -8.99 -5.15
C TYR A 188 -10.97 -10.03 -4.04
N ILE A 189 -11.64 -9.78 -2.92
CA ILE A 189 -11.65 -10.65 -1.75
C ILE A 189 -13.01 -11.31 -1.61
N THR A 190 -12.99 -12.62 -1.34
CA THR A 190 -14.20 -13.40 -1.11
C THR A 190 -13.89 -14.60 -0.23
N ASP A 191 -14.93 -15.20 0.36
CA ASP A 191 -14.82 -16.48 1.03
C ASP A 191 -14.60 -17.61 0.01
N MET A 192 -13.82 -18.59 0.44
CA MET A 192 -13.58 -19.81 -0.32
C MET A 192 -14.23 -20.97 0.42
N TYR A 193 -14.97 -21.78 -0.32
CA TYR A 193 -15.47 -23.07 0.15
C TYR A 193 -15.43 -24.11 -0.97
N LYS A 194 -15.40 -25.40 -0.60
CA LYS A 194 -15.35 -26.52 -1.58
C LYS A 194 -16.58 -26.63 -2.48
N THR A 195 -17.62 -25.85 -2.24
CA THR A 195 -18.80 -25.79 -3.12
C THR A 195 -18.77 -24.56 -4.03
N HIS A 196 -17.68 -23.78 -4.00
CA HIS A 196 -17.62 -22.54 -4.74
C HIS A 196 -17.33 -22.74 -6.21
N ALA A 197 -17.91 -21.83 -6.99
CA ALA A 197 -17.87 -21.77 -8.42
C ALA A 197 -16.56 -21.19 -8.93
N VAL A 198 -16.28 -21.49 -10.18
CA VAL A 198 -15.39 -20.71 -11.04
C VAL A 198 -16.07 -19.41 -11.48
N VAL A 199 -15.34 -18.29 -11.44
CA VAL A 199 -15.76 -16.99 -11.96
C VAL A 199 -14.83 -16.50 -13.06
N SER A 200 -15.39 -15.86 -14.09
CA SER A 200 -14.59 -15.06 -15.03
C SER A 200 -14.50 -13.62 -14.55
N VAL A 201 -13.32 -13.03 -14.68
CA VAL A 201 -13.04 -11.64 -14.35
C VAL A 201 -12.60 -10.91 -15.61
N THR A 202 -13.28 -9.81 -15.91
CA THR A 202 -12.87 -8.85 -16.94
C THR A 202 -12.50 -7.53 -16.28
N LEU A 203 -11.50 -6.84 -16.82
CA LEU A 203 -11.08 -5.50 -16.44
C LEU A 203 -11.19 -4.61 -17.67
N ASP A 204 -11.97 -3.54 -17.58
CA ASP A 204 -12.19 -2.57 -18.64
C ASP A 204 -12.68 -3.22 -19.96
N GLY A 205 -13.56 -4.21 -19.82
CA GLY A 205 -14.13 -4.97 -20.94
C GLY A 205 -13.18 -6.00 -21.56
N GLN A 206 -11.94 -6.12 -21.08
CA GLN A 206 -10.99 -7.13 -21.53
C GLN A 206 -10.99 -8.32 -20.56
N PHE A 207 -11.00 -9.54 -21.12
CA PHE A 207 -10.82 -10.74 -20.31
C PHE A 207 -9.48 -10.69 -19.58
N ASN A 208 -9.50 -10.93 -18.27
CA ASN A 208 -8.32 -10.86 -17.43
C ASN A 208 -7.96 -12.23 -16.85
N LYS A 209 -8.90 -12.91 -16.18
CA LYS A 209 -8.62 -14.15 -15.45
C LYS A 209 -9.86 -15.02 -15.30
N ILE A 210 -9.66 -16.34 -15.29
CA ILE A 210 -10.58 -17.28 -14.64
C ILE A 210 -10.06 -17.50 -13.21
N ALA A 211 -10.87 -17.13 -12.22
CA ALA A 211 -10.58 -17.33 -10.81
C ALA A 211 -11.49 -18.42 -10.26
N ASN A 212 -11.04 -19.13 -9.24
CA ASN A 212 -11.88 -20.04 -8.47
C ASN A 212 -11.72 -19.72 -6.99
N SER A 213 -12.77 -19.97 -6.23
CA SER A 213 -12.78 -19.87 -4.77
C SER A 213 -12.88 -21.25 -4.11
N PHE A 214 -12.30 -22.30 -4.74
CA PHE A 214 -12.29 -23.67 -4.22
C PHE A 214 -11.14 -23.87 -3.21
N SER A 215 -11.28 -23.32 -2.01
CA SER A 215 -10.37 -23.47 -0.87
C SER A 215 -11.19 -23.32 0.41
N ASP A 216 -10.56 -23.45 1.57
CA ASP A 216 -11.12 -22.97 2.82
C ASP A 216 -10.54 -21.54 3.06
N GLY A 217 -11.38 -20.59 3.51
CA GLY A 217 -10.94 -19.24 3.96
C GLY A 217 -11.22 -18.07 3.04
N GLN A 218 -11.35 -16.88 3.62
CA GLN A 218 -11.44 -15.64 2.86
C GLN A 218 -10.08 -15.21 2.31
N ARG A 219 -9.99 -14.89 1.01
CA ARG A 219 -8.70 -14.61 0.36
C ARG A 219 -8.87 -13.77 -0.91
N ILE A 220 -7.77 -13.18 -1.37
CA ILE A 220 -7.69 -12.54 -2.68
C ILE A 220 -7.73 -13.62 -3.77
N ILE A 221 -8.76 -13.61 -4.61
CA ILE A 221 -8.86 -14.55 -5.76
C ILE A 221 -8.50 -13.88 -7.09
N TRP A 222 -8.50 -12.54 -7.12
CA TRP A 222 -8.07 -11.74 -8.26
C TRP A 222 -7.43 -10.44 -7.82
N GLU A 223 -6.43 -9.99 -8.58
CA GLU A 223 -5.81 -8.69 -8.42
C GLU A 223 -5.37 -8.11 -9.76
N ALA A 224 -5.32 -6.78 -9.83
CA ALA A 224 -4.67 -6.04 -10.89
C ALA A 224 -3.85 -4.90 -10.26
N LYS A 225 -2.56 -4.81 -10.63
CA LYS A 225 -1.61 -3.82 -10.11
C LYS A 225 -0.98 -3.05 -11.26
N GLY A 226 -0.57 -1.81 -11.02
CA GLY A 226 0.15 -1.00 -12.01
C GLY A 226 -0.72 -0.52 -13.18
N LEU A 227 -2.02 -0.35 -12.93
CA LEU A 227 -2.94 0.25 -13.90
C LEU A 227 -2.62 1.73 -14.10
N GLU A 228 -2.86 2.25 -15.31
CA GLU A 228 -2.84 3.69 -15.53
C GLU A 228 -3.89 4.35 -14.63
N TYR A 229 -3.56 5.48 -14.00
CA TYR A 229 -4.55 6.20 -13.19
C TYR A 229 -5.77 6.59 -14.03
N GLY A 230 -6.92 6.05 -13.66
CA GLY A 230 -8.18 6.31 -14.37
C GLY A 230 -9.36 5.63 -13.70
N LYS A 231 -10.52 5.75 -14.36
CA LYS A 231 -11.71 4.98 -14.00
C LYS A 231 -11.59 3.59 -14.59
N HIS A 232 -11.85 2.59 -13.75
CA HIS A 232 -11.81 1.19 -14.13
C HIS A 232 -13.12 0.50 -13.74
N THR A 233 -13.48 -0.51 -14.53
CA THR A 233 -14.63 -1.37 -14.27
C THR A 233 -14.19 -2.82 -14.28
N VAL A 234 -14.38 -3.50 -13.15
CA VAL A 234 -14.25 -4.95 -13.03
C VAL A 234 -15.63 -5.57 -13.21
N VAL A 235 -15.73 -6.60 -14.04
CA VAL A 235 -16.93 -7.45 -14.10
C VAL A 235 -16.54 -8.85 -13.70
N VAL A 236 -17.23 -9.38 -12.69
CA VAL A 236 -17.07 -10.75 -12.22
C VAL A 236 -18.34 -11.51 -12.52
N LYS A 237 -18.21 -12.60 -13.28
CA LYS A 237 -19.34 -13.39 -13.77
C LYS A 237 -19.21 -14.85 -13.34
N HIS A 238 -20.33 -15.42 -12.90
CA HIS A 238 -20.42 -16.84 -12.59
C HIS A 238 -20.36 -17.66 -13.89
N GLU A 239 -19.36 -18.54 -14.00
CA GLU A 239 -19.10 -19.36 -15.21
C GLU A 239 -19.21 -20.87 -14.94
N ASP A 240 -19.57 -21.28 -13.73
CA ASP A 240 -19.63 -22.69 -13.36
C ASP A 240 -21.05 -23.26 -13.53
N ASN A 241 -21.26 -24.49 -13.08
CA ASN A 241 -22.56 -25.13 -13.04
C ASN A 241 -23.47 -24.46 -12.01
N ARG A 242 -24.78 -24.51 -12.31
CA ARG A 242 -25.81 -24.05 -11.39
C ARG A 242 -25.72 -24.82 -10.07
N GLY A 243 -25.80 -24.09 -8.95
CA GLY A 243 -25.73 -24.65 -7.60
C GLY A 243 -24.38 -24.43 -6.92
N SER A 244 -23.29 -24.22 -7.67
CA SER A 244 -22.01 -23.79 -7.10
C SER A 244 -22.08 -22.32 -6.71
N PHE A 245 -21.52 -21.94 -5.55
CA PHE A 245 -21.60 -20.57 -5.04
C PHE A 245 -20.49 -19.67 -5.59
N ALA A 246 -20.83 -18.53 -6.17
CA ALA A 246 -19.90 -17.42 -6.32
C ALA A 246 -20.28 -16.34 -5.31
N THR A 247 -19.30 -15.75 -4.64
CA THR A 247 -19.49 -14.86 -3.50
C THR A 247 -18.61 -13.62 -3.63
N VAL A 248 -18.92 -12.54 -2.93
CA VAL A 248 -18.07 -11.35 -2.78
C VAL A 248 -18.30 -10.77 -1.40
N ASP A 249 -17.22 -10.50 -0.68
CA ASP A 249 -17.26 -9.82 0.62
C ASP A 249 -16.84 -8.36 0.45
N TYR A 250 -15.65 -8.11 -0.08
CA TYR A 250 -15.24 -6.74 -0.39
C TYR A 250 -14.22 -6.69 -1.53
N PHE A 251 -14.09 -5.49 -2.08
CA PHE A 251 -12.97 -5.12 -2.92
C PHE A 251 -12.04 -4.18 -2.18
N MET A 252 -10.79 -4.16 -2.62
CA MET A 252 -9.88 -3.06 -2.31
C MET A 252 -9.44 -2.39 -3.59
N TYR A 253 -9.15 -1.10 -3.53
CA TYR A 253 -8.47 -0.41 -4.61
C TYR A 253 -7.44 0.59 -4.09
N LEU A 254 -6.36 0.77 -4.85
CA LEU A 254 -5.36 1.79 -4.56
C LEU A 254 -5.73 3.07 -5.32
N PRO A 255 -6.14 4.15 -4.63
CA PRO A 255 -6.28 5.45 -5.28
C PRO A 255 -4.91 5.91 -5.79
N GLY A 256 -4.92 6.73 -6.83
CA GLY A 256 -3.71 7.32 -7.37
C GLY A 256 -3.89 8.78 -7.69
N GLU A 257 -2.83 9.37 -8.22
CA GLU A 257 -2.89 10.67 -8.88
C GLU A 257 -2.58 10.49 -10.36
N SER A 258 -3.08 11.39 -11.20
CA SER A 258 -2.76 11.36 -12.62
C SER A 258 -1.25 11.50 -12.79
N SER A 259 -0.61 10.48 -13.35
CA SER A 259 0.77 10.63 -13.83
C SER A 259 0.76 11.73 -14.89
N GLN A 260 1.34 12.89 -14.59
CA GLN A 260 1.60 13.92 -15.60
C GLN A 260 2.61 13.33 -16.58
N LYS A 261 2.12 12.66 -17.62
CA LYS A 261 2.92 12.18 -18.74
C LYS A 261 3.70 13.39 -19.26
N PRO A 262 5.05 13.42 -19.20
CA PRO A 262 5.80 14.56 -19.68
C PRO A 262 5.43 14.78 -21.15
N LYS A 263 4.83 15.93 -21.45
CA LYS A 263 4.43 16.29 -22.81
C LYS A 263 5.66 16.11 -23.70
N SER A 264 5.58 15.23 -24.70
CA SER A 264 6.70 15.01 -25.62
C SER A 264 7.06 16.35 -26.27
N SER A 265 8.35 16.67 -26.31
CA SER A 265 8.91 17.93 -26.84
C SER A 265 8.91 17.98 -28.38
N THR A 266 7.87 17.44 -29.01
CA THR A 266 7.68 17.40 -30.47
C THR A 266 7.66 18.81 -31.05
N GLY A 267 7.15 19.82 -30.31
CA GLY A 267 7.10 21.22 -30.74
C GLY A 267 8.49 21.88 -30.89
N PRO A 268 9.34 21.89 -29.84
CA PRO A 268 10.70 22.43 -29.94
C PRO A 268 11.58 21.75 -30.99
N ILE A 269 11.46 20.43 -31.17
CA ILE A 269 12.23 19.67 -32.16
C ILE A 269 11.81 20.06 -33.60
N ALA A 270 10.51 20.14 -33.87
CA ALA A 270 10.01 20.59 -35.18
C ALA A 270 10.37 22.05 -35.46
N GLY A 271 10.30 22.93 -34.45
CA GLY A 271 10.68 24.35 -34.58
C GLY A 271 12.16 24.55 -34.88
N GLY A 272 13.05 23.76 -34.25
CA GLY A 272 14.49 23.82 -34.48
C GLY A 272 14.89 23.40 -35.90
N VAL A 273 14.26 22.35 -36.45
CA VAL A 273 14.56 21.88 -37.81
C VAL A 273 14.09 22.89 -38.86
N VAL A 274 12.88 23.43 -38.72
CA VAL A 274 12.34 24.45 -39.65
C VAL A 274 13.17 25.73 -39.58
N GLY A 275 13.56 26.17 -38.37
CA GLY A 275 14.43 27.32 -38.18
C GLY A 275 15.83 27.13 -38.77
N GLY A 276 16.42 25.95 -38.60
CA GLY A 276 17.74 25.62 -39.15
C GLY A 276 17.74 25.60 -40.69
N ILE A 277 16.72 25.01 -41.32
CA ILE A 277 16.58 24.98 -42.78
C ILE A 277 16.42 26.40 -43.33
N ALA A 278 15.60 27.24 -42.68
CA ALA A 278 15.42 28.64 -43.09
C ALA A 278 16.72 29.46 -42.95
N PHE A 279 17.49 29.24 -41.89
CA PHE A 279 18.76 29.91 -41.67
C PHE A 279 19.81 29.53 -42.72
N ILE A 280 19.92 28.23 -43.06
CA ILE A 280 20.82 27.75 -44.11
C ILE A 280 20.45 28.35 -45.47
N ALA A 281 19.15 28.41 -45.80
CA ALA A 281 18.68 29.03 -47.04
C ALA A 281 19.04 30.53 -47.12
N LEU A 282 18.92 31.26 -46.00
CA LEU A 282 19.35 32.66 -45.91
C LEU A 282 20.86 32.84 -46.07
N CYS A 283 21.67 31.97 -45.46
CA CYS A 283 23.12 31.99 -45.64
C CYS A 283 23.53 31.74 -47.10
N ILE A 284 22.86 30.80 -47.78
CA ILE A 284 23.10 30.51 -49.20
C ILE A 284 22.71 31.72 -50.07
N ALA A 285 21.56 32.34 -49.82
CA ALA A 285 21.12 33.52 -50.55
C ALA A 285 22.09 34.71 -50.35
N ALA A 286 22.52 34.95 -49.11
CA ALA A 286 23.52 35.98 -48.80
C ALA A 286 24.85 35.72 -49.51
N TYR A 287 25.33 34.48 -49.51
CA TYR A 287 26.54 34.08 -50.24
C TYR A 287 26.41 34.32 -51.74
N MET A 288 25.28 33.97 -52.35
CA MET A 288 25.03 34.24 -53.77
C MET A 288 25.01 35.74 -54.10
N LEU A 289 24.42 36.57 -53.23
CA LEU A 289 24.42 38.04 -53.40
C LEU A 289 25.83 38.63 -53.28
N ILE A 290 26.64 38.16 -52.33
CA ILE A 290 28.04 38.59 -52.19
C ILE A 290 28.85 38.16 -53.42
N ARG A 291 28.67 36.93 -53.90
CA ARG A 291 29.35 36.44 -55.10
C ARG A 291 28.95 37.23 -56.36
N ARG A 292 27.66 37.56 -56.52
CA ARG A 292 27.17 38.41 -57.63
C ARG A 292 27.76 39.82 -57.57
N ARG A 293 27.87 40.42 -56.38
CA ARG A 293 28.50 41.74 -56.17
C ARG A 293 30.01 41.75 -56.45
N ARG A 294 30.72 40.64 -56.15
CA ARG A 294 32.16 40.52 -56.45
C ARG A 294 32.44 40.32 -57.94
N ALA A 295 31.50 39.75 -58.71
CA ALA A 295 31.62 39.64 -60.17
C ALA A 295 31.43 40.98 -60.92
N THR A 296 30.94 42.03 -60.24
CA THR A 296 30.70 43.36 -60.85
C THR A 296 31.77 44.41 -60.54
N LYS A 297 32.82 44.06 -59.78
CA LYS A 297 33.99 44.92 -59.57
C LYS A 297 35.23 44.30 -60.19
N SER A 298 35.32 44.34 -61.52
CA SER A 298 36.59 44.20 -62.23
C SER A 298 36.60 45.13 -63.45
N ARG A 299 36.88 46.42 -63.23
CA ARG A 299 37.42 47.38 -64.22
C ARG A 299 37.77 48.73 -63.57
N SER A 300 38.84 49.35 -64.12
CA SER A 300 39.48 50.66 -63.88
C SER A 300 40.27 50.84 -62.56
N HIS A 301 41.61 50.79 -62.59
CA HIS A 301 42.65 51.75 -63.06
C HIS A 301 43.21 52.55 -61.84
N LEU A 302 44.48 52.37 -61.42
CA LEU A 302 45.73 53.00 -61.87
C LEU A 302 45.89 54.47 -61.43
N ASN A 303 47.12 54.83 -61.02
CA ASN A 303 47.60 56.02 -60.28
C ASN A 303 47.32 55.98 -58.77
N SER A 304 48.31 56.17 -57.88
CA SER A 304 49.58 56.87 -58.03
C SER A 304 50.58 56.40 -56.97
N ASP A 305 51.78 56.10 -57.43
CA ASP A 305 53.01 56.04 -56.63
C ASP A 305 53.37 57.42 -56.05
N VAL A 306 54.40 57.38 -55.20
CA VAL A 306 55.35 58.47 -54.88
C VAL A 306 55.09 59.21 -53.55
N ASN A 307 55.73 58.71 -52.49
CA ASN A 307 56.81 59.41 -51.76
C ASN A 307 57.33 58.48 -50.64
N ASN A 308 58.46 57.81 -50.87
CA ASN A 308 59.81 58.18 -50.40
C ASN A 308 59.88 58.34 -48.88
N ALA A 309 60.48 57.40 -48.13
CA ALA A 309 61.88 56.98 -48.10
C ALA A 309 62.77 57.84 -47.18
N TYR A 310 63.82 57.19 -46.68
CA TYR A 310 64.78 57.54 -45.62
C TYR A 310 64.29 57.19 -44.21
N ASN A 311 64.99 56.43 -43.37
CA ASN A 311 66.32 55.81 -43.42
C ASN A 311 66.37 54.82 -42.22
N GLN A 312 66.62 53.52 -42.42
CA GLN A 312 67.94 52.86 -42.28
C GLN A 312 68.26 52.39 -40.82
N PRO A 313 69.20 51.43 -40.59
CA PRO A 313 68.87 50.00 -40.53
C PRO A 313 69.57 49.33 -39.29
N PRO A 314 70.19 48.12 -39.35
CA PRO A 314 69.84 46.98 -38.50
C PRO A 314 70.99 46.58 -37.54
N LEU A 315 70.98 45.29 -37.14
CA LEU A 315 72.02 44.48 -36.45
C LEU A 315 71.86 44.43 -34.92
N LEU A 316 72.17 43.36 -34.18
CA LEU A 316 72.47 41.93 -34.36
C LEU A 316 72.60 41.38 -32.91
N LEU A 317 72.34 40.08 -32.70
CA LEU A 317 72.94 39.16 -31.70
C LEU A 317 73.20 39.63 -30.25
N ASN A 318 72.56 38.99 -29.26
CA ASN A 318 73.22 38.06 -28.30
C ASN A 318 72.21 37.43 -27.30
N PRO A 319 72.55 36.28 -26.66
CA PRO A 319 71.69 35.47 -25.81
C PRO A 319 71.95 35.69 -24.30
N GLY A 320 71.12 35.09 -23.45
CA GLY A 320 71.36 35.05 -22.00
C GLY A 320 70.26 34.36 -21.21
N THR A 321 70.65 33.29 -20.53
CA THR A 321 69.93 32.36 -19.66
C THR A 321 69.37 32.96 -18.35
N GLY A 322 68.29 32.35 -17.83
CA GLY A 322 68.27 31.82 -16.45
C GLY A 322 67.48 32.53 -15.33
N HIS A 323 66.50 31.79 -14.81
CA HIS A 323 65.94 31.73 -13.43
C HIS A 323 65.00 32.82 -12.86
N GLY A 324 63.89 32.32 -12.24
CA GLY A 324 63.19 33.02 -11.16
C GLY A 324 61.68 32.73 -11.07
N SER A 325 61.29 31.79 -10.21
CA SER A 325 59.92 31.45 -9.79
C SER A 325 59.37 32.36 -8.67
N ALA A 326 58.04 32.55 -8.61
CA ALA A 326 57.15 32.42 -7.43
C ALA A 326 55.91 33.36 -7.42
N GLN A 327 54.85 32.88 -6.75
CA GLN A 327 53.48 33.38 -6.55
C GLN A 327 53.33 34.83 -6.06
N LEU A 328 52.19 35.48 -6.36
CA LEU A 328 51.18 35.95 -5.36
C LEU A 328 50.00 36.76 -5.98
N ALA A 329 48.81 36.54 -5.39
CA ALA A 329 47.71 37.47 -5.09
C ALA A 329 46.82 38.12 -6.20
N THR A 330 45.53 37.68 -6.22
CA THR A 330 44.20 38.39 -6.17
C THR A 330 43.99 39.79 -6.84
N PRO A 331 42.75 40.31 -7.04
CA PRO A 331 41.40 39.86 -6.64
C PRO A 331 40.27 39.92 -7.71
N GLN A 332 39.16 39.21 -7.45
CA GLN A 332 37.81 39.47 -8.01
C GLN A 332 36.78 39.37 -6.86
N PRO A 333 35.78 40.25 -6.74
CA PRO A 333 34.80 40.21 -5.64
C PRO A 333 33.42 39.64 -6.02
N ALA A 334 32.80 39.03 -4.99
CA ALA A 334 31.36 38.79 -4.70
C ALA A 334 30.54 37.91 -5.67
N CYS A 335 29.71 36.94 -5.23
CA CYS A 335 28.82 36.94 -4.07
C CYS A 335 28.50 35.51 -3.55
N ASN A 336 28.12 35.47 -2.27
CA ASN A 336 27.87 34.35 -1.34
C ASN A 336 26.81 33.29 -1.74
N TRP A 337 27.10 32.02 -1.44
CA TRP A 337 26.15 31.02 -0.91
C TRP A 337 26.84 30.17 0.17
N GLY A 338 26.21 30.06 1.35
CA GLY A 338 26.72 29.36 2.52
C GLY A 338 26.37 27.87 2.53
N TYR A 339 27.37 27.08 2.93
CA TYR A 339 27.46 25.65 3.25
C TYR A 339 26.78 25.32 4.61
N ALA A 340 26.59 24.10 5.11
CA ALA A 340 26.61 22.70 4.63
C ALA A 340 26.27 21.73 5.80
N THR A 341 25.88 20.49 5.43
CA THR A 341 26.26 19.19 6.03
C THR A 341 25.92 18.81 7.50
N THR A 342 24.93 17.91 7.63
CA THR A 342 24.86 16.59 8.35
C THR A 342 25.98 16.22 9.35
N PRO A 343 25.71 15.47 10.46
CA PRO A 343 25.48 14.00 10.37
C PRO A 343 24.54 13.33 11.41
N TYR A 344 24.28 12.05 11.13
CA TYR A 344 23.58 11.01 11.91
C TYR A 344 23.98 10.87 13.39
N PHE A 345 23.03 10.43 14.23
CA PHE A 345 23.28 9.59 15.41
C PHE A 345 22.12 8.60 15.66
N LEU A 346 22.51 7.38 16.06
CA LEU A 346 21.68 6.31 16.63
C LEU A 346 22.06 6.11 18.12
N GLN A 347 21.12 5.51 18.89
CA GLN A 347 21.30 4.83 20.19
C GLN A 347 21.33 5.79 21.43
N GLU A 348 20.77 5.53 22.62
CA GLU A 348 20.28 4.32 23.32
C GLU A 348 19.40 4.72 24.54
N ALA A 349 18.89 3.71 25.25
CA ALA A 349 18.08 3.76 26.48
C ALA A 349 18.67 4.54 27.68
N GLY A 350 17.81 5.03 28.57
CA GLY A 350 18.20 5.50 29.91
C GLY A 350 17.14 6.31 30.67
N ILE A 351 16.81 5.83 31.87
CA ILE A 351 15.81 6.28 32.85
C ILE A 351 16.17 7.63 33.53
N SER A 352 15.20 8.53 33.78
CA SER A 352 14.77 8.97 35.14
C SER A 352 13.90 10.25 35.21
N SER A 353 12.86 10.15 36.05
CA SER A 353 12.26 11.14 36.98
C SER A 353 11.33 12.28 36.50
N ALA A 354 10.08 12.12 36.96
CA ALA A 354 9.25 13.07 37.71
C ALA A 354 8.67 14.32 37.02
N GLY A 355 7.34 14.29 36.87
CA GLY A 355 6.48 15.44 36.60
C GLY A 355 5.02 15.00 36.74
N GLU A 356 4.45 15.22 37.92
CA GLU A 356 3.05 14.98 38.27
C GLU A 356 2.08 15.74 37.35
N SER A 357 0.94 15.15 37.00
CA SER A 357 -0.39 15.80 37.10
C SER A 357 -1.54 14.87 36.71
N GLU A 358 -2.43 14.71 37.70
CA GLU A 358 -3.89 14.60 37.59
C GLU A 358 -4.52 13.30 37.07
N ALA A 359 -4.82 12.45 38.06
CA ALA A 359 -5.86 11.43 38.01
C ALA A 359 -7.25 12.09 37.94
N TRP A 360 -8.03 11.75 36.92
CA TRP A 360 -9.46 12.04 36.88
C TRP A 360 -10.21 11.07 37.78
N ILE A 361 -10.69 11.59 38.91
CA ILE A 361 -11.65 10.92 39.79
C ILE A 361 -13.04 11.04 39.13
N TYR A 362 -13.61 9.92 38.68
CA TYR A 362 -15.05 9.86 38.42
C TYR A 362 -15.79 9.44 39.71
N PRO A 363 -16.87 10.16 40.09
CA PRO A 363 -17.60 9.88 41.31
C PRO A 363 -18.46 8.61 41.16
N GLN A 364 -18.33 7.73 42.15
CA GLN A 364 -19.25 6.64 42.45
C GLN A 364 -20.68 7.19 42.61
N ARG A 365 -21.65 6.63 41.87
CA ARG A 365 -23.09 6.77 42.19
C ARG A 365 -23.56 5.53 42.96
N PRO A 366 -24.43 5.70 43.98
CA PRO A 366 -24.82 4.61 44.85
C PRO A 366 -25.86 3.70 44.20
N ALA A 367 -25.81 2.43 44.61
CA ALA A 367 -26.80 1.40 44.31
C ALA A 367 -28.16 1.76 44.93
N GLU A 368 -29.21 1.79 44.10
CA GLU A 368 -30.59 1.70 44.56
C GLU A 368 -31.11 0.27 44.36
N LEU A 369 -31.50 -0.32 45.48
CA LEU A 369 -32.29 -1.53 45.60
C LEU A 369 -33.68 -1.31 44.96
N MET A 370 -34.10 -2.20 44.06
CA MET A 370 -35.52 -2.44 43.84
C MET A 370 -35.85 -3.90 44.15
N SER A 371 -36.71 -4.04 45.14
CA SER A 371 -37.37 -5.24 45.61
C SER A 371 -38.45 -5.72 44.64
N TYR A 372 -38.63 -7.04 44.62
CA TYR A 372 -39.75 -7.79 44.06
C TYR A 372 -41.15 -7.16 44.27
N SER A 373 -41.92 -7.10 43.18
CA SER A 373 -43.30 -7.62 43.08
C SER A 373 -43.71 -7.73 41.61
#